data_AF-M0R1L1-F1
#
_entry.id   AF-M0R1L1-F1
#
_cell.length_a   1.000
_cell.length_b   1.000
_cell.length_c   1.000
_cell.angle_alpha   90.00
_cell.angle_beta   90.00
_cell.angle_gamma   90.00
#
_symmetry.space_group_name_H-M   'P 1'
#
loop_
_entity.id
_entity.type
_entity.pdbx_description
1 polymer ?
#
loop_
_entity_poly.entity_id
_entity_poly.type
_entity_poly.pdbx_seq_one_letter_code
_entity_poly.pdbx_strand_id
1 'polypeptide(L)'
;MPNDDFCPGLTIKAMGAERAPQRQPCTLHLLVLVPILLSLVASQDWKAERSQDPFEKCMQDPDYEQLLKVVTWGLNRTLKPQRVIVVGAGVAGLVAAKVLSDAGHK
;
A
#
# COMPACT_ATOMS: atom_id res chain seq x y z
N MET A 1 -18.81 -6.26 -33.78
CA MET A 1 -19.11 -6.96 -35.04
C MET A 1 -17.87 -7.77 -35.42
N PRO A 2 -18.06 -9.01 -35.84
CA PRO A 2 -17.31 -10.16 -35.34
C PRO A 2 -16.23 -10.61 -36.34
N ASN A 3 -15.11 -11.10 -35.80
CA ASN A 3 -14.21 -11.96 -36.56
C ASN A 3 -14.50 -13.39 -36.12
N ASP A 4 -15.52 -13.94 -36.74
CA ASP A 4 -15.69 -15.39 -36.93
C ASP A 4 -14.80 -15.78 -38.12
N ASP A 5 -14.16 -16.95 -38.02
CA ASP A 5 -13.59 -17.77 -39.10
C ASP A 5 -12.28 -18.41 -38.57
N PHE A 6 -12.08 -19.72 -38.54
CA PHE A 6 -12.81 -20.83 -39.13
C PHE A 6 -12.13 -22.07 -38.52
N CYS A 7 -12.87 -22.98 -37.90
CA CYS A 7 -12.36 -24.30 -37.55
C CYS A 7 -12.76 -25.29 -38.66
N PRO A 8 -11.85 -25.72 -39.55
CA PRO A 8 -12.10 -26.91 -40.35
C PRO A 8 -11.59 -28.14 -39.61
N GLY A 9 -12.45 -29.15 -39.57
CA GLY A 9 -12.22 -30.41 -38.89
C GLY A 9 -11.10 -31.26 -39.50
N LEU A 10 -10.52 -32.04 -38.60
CA LEU A 10 -10.20 -33.46 -38.71
C LEU A 10 -9.51 -33.95 -40.00
N THR A 11 -8.20 -34.18 -39.89
CA THR A 11 -7.59 -35.36 -40.53
C THR A 11 -6.73 -36.11 -39.52
N ILE A 12 -7.20 -37.31 -39.20
CA ILE A 12 -6.41 -38.35 -38.53
C ILE A 12 -5.26 -38.73 -39.48
N LYS A 13 -4.01 -38.64 -39.01
CA LYS A 13 -2.90 -39.43 -39.54
C LYS A 13 -2.16 -40.12 -38.40
N ALA A 14 -1.97 -41.41 -38.60
CA ALA A 14 -1.57 -42.39 -37.60
C ALA A 14 -0.06 -42.40 -37.33
N MET A 15 0.25 -42.84 -36.11
CA MET A 15 1.33 -43.75 -35.72
C MET A 15 2.77 -43.38 -36.11
N GLY A 16 3.49 -42.78 -35.16
CA GLY A 16 4.94 -42.76 -35.11
C GLY A 16 5.40 -42.96 -33.67
N ALA A 17 5.80 -44.18 -33.34
CA ALA A 17 6.33 -44.52 -32.03
C ALA A 17 7.76 -44.00 -31.88
N GLU A 18 7.94 -42.96 -31.07
CA GLU A 18 9.21 -42.72 -30.39
C GLU A 18 8.92 -42.28 -28.95
N ARG A 19 9.16 -43.20 -28.01
CA ARG A 19 9.22 -42.89 -26.58
C ARG A 19 10.54 -42.16 -26.31
N ALA A 20 10.55 -40.85 -26.48
CA ALA A 20 11.56 -40.01 -25.83
C ALA A 20 11.21 -39.92 -24.33
N PRO A 21 12.19 -40.01 -23.41
CA PRO A 21 11.89 -39.89 -21.99
C PRO A 21 11.57 -38.43 -21.67
N GLN A 22 10.29 -38.07 -21.71
CA GLN A 22 9.68 -36.90 -21.08
C GLN A 22 9.73 -37.05 -19.55
N ARG A 23 10.94 -37.24 -19.00
CA ARG A 23 11.18 -37.17 -17.56
C ARG A 23 11.68 -35.77 -17.23
N GLN A 24 10.74 -35.01 -16.68
CA GLN A 24 10.96 -34.03 -15.62
C GLN A 24 11.38 -32.59 -16.02
N PRO A 25 10.62 -31.89 -16.89
CA PRO A 25 10.68 -30.43 -16.90
C PRO A 25 10.27 -29.85 -15.53
N CYS A 26 9.30 -30.49 -14.83
CA CYS A 26 8.83 -30.06 -13.51
C CYS A 26 9.88 -30.18 -12.40
N THR A 27 10.74 -31.21 -12.41
CA THR A 27 11.76 -31.39 -11.37
C THR A 27 12.90 -30.39 -11.53
N LEU A 28 13.34 -30.14 -12.77
CA LEU A 28 14.33 -29.10 -13.04
C LEU A 28 13.78 -27.70 -12.74
N HIS A 29 12.52 -27.43 -13.11
CA HIS A 29 11.85 -26.16 -12.76
C HIS A 29 11.75 -25.97 -11.24
N LEU A 30 11.39 -27.01 -10.49
CA LEU A 30 11.34 -26.94 -9.02
C LEU A 30 12.72 -26.65 -8.43
N LEU A 31 13.77 -27.32 -8.95
CA LEU A 31 15.15 -27.14 -8.47
C LEU A 31 15.69 -25.71 -8.70
N VAL A 32 15.13 -24.97 -9.66
CA VAL A 32 15.51 -23.58 -9.94
C VAL A 32 14.59 -22.58 -9.20
N LEU A 33 13.29 -22.83 -9.18
CA LEU A 33 12.32 -21.91 -8.57
C LEU A 33 12.41 -21.86 -7.05
N VAL A 34 12.66 -23.00 -6.39
CA VAL A 34 12.78 -23.08 -4.93
C VAL A 34 13.93 -22.23 -4.38
N PRO A 35 15.18 -22.31 -4.88
CA PRO A 35 16.26 -21.46 -4.38
C PRO A 35 16.05 -20.00 -4.74
N ILE A 36 15.48 -19.67 -5.90
CA ILE A 36 15.14 -18.27 -6.26
C ILE A 36 14.14 -17.70 -5.26
N LEU A 37 13.08 -18.44 -4.93
CA LEU A 37 12.07 -18.01 -3.97
C LEU A 37 12.67 -17.88 -2.56
N LEU A 38 13.56 -18.80 -2.18
CA LEU A 38 14.27 -18.75 -0.89
C LEU A 38 15.23 -17.55 -0.81
N SER A 39 15.98 -17.27 -1.88
CA SER A 39 16.84 -16.09 -1.99
C SER A 39 16.04 -14.80 -1.99
N LEU A 40 14.87 -14.77 -2.63
CA LEU A 40 13.98 -13.61 -2.62
C LEU A 40 13.41 -13.37 -1.23
N VAL A 41 13.00 -14.42 -0.50
CA VAL A 41 12.54 -14.33 0.89
C VAL A 41 13.67 -13.87 1.82
N ALA A 42 14.89 -14.41 1.68
CA ALA A 42 16.06 -13.95 2.43
C ALA A 42 16.40 -12.48 2.10
N SER A 43 16.19 -12.05 0.85
CA SER A 43 16.34 -10.67 0.40
C SER A 43 15.17 -9.76 0.79
N GLN A 44 14.21 -10.22 1.59
CA GLN A 44 13.26 -9.33 2.26
C GLN A 44 13.73 -8.93 3.66
N ASP A 45 14.66 -9.70 4.26
CA ASP A 45 15.15 -9.49 5.63
C ASP A 45 16.24 -8.38 5.71
N TRP A 46 17.01 -8.15 4.64
CA TRP A 46 18.04 -7.10 4.59
C TRP A 46 17.50 -5.65 4.51
N LYS A 47 16.18 -5.46 4.39
CA LYS A 47 15.51 -4.15 4.36
C LYS A 47 15.01 -3.70 5.74
N ALA A 48 15.70 -4.13 6.80
CA ALA A 48 15.41 -3.70 8.17
C ALA A 48 16.64 -3.10 8.88
N GLU A 49 17.51 -2.38 8.15
CA GLU A 49 18.14 -1.20 8.76
C GLU A 49 17.03 -0.19 8.96
N ARG A 50 16.33 -0.32 10.10
CA ARG A 50 15.52 0.74 10.68
C ARG A 50 16.51 1.89 10.83
N SER A 51 16.55 2.77 9.84
CA SER A 51 17.33 4.00 9.84
C SER A 51 16.99 4.71 11.14
N GLN A 52 17.81 4.49 12.17
CA GLN A 52 17.76 5.26 13.39
C GLN A 52 18.52 6.53 13.08
N ASP A 53 18.01 7.29 12.13
CA ASP A 53 18.50 8.62 11.89
C ASP A 53 18.33 9.37 13.23
N PRO A 54 19.41 9.94 13.79
CA PRO A 54 19.37 10.57 15.10
C PRO A 54 18.30 11.66 15.22
N PHE A 55 17.85 12.21 14.09
CA PHE A 55 16.84 13.25 14.01
C PHE A 55 15.40 12.72 14.00
N GLU A 56 15.15 11.42 13.83
CA GLU A 56 13.80 10.84 13.89
C GLU A 56 13.10 11.19 15.21
N LYS A 57 13.85 11.11 16.32
CA LYS A 57 13.35 11.51 17.64
C LYS A 57 13.06 13.00 17.75
N CYS A 58 13.76 13.84 16.99
CA CYS A 58 13.54 15.28 16.96
C CYS A 58 12.37 15.68 16.05
N MET A 59 12.08 14.88 15.04
CA MET A 59 10.96 15.06 14.10
C MET A 59 9.65 14.45 14.62
N GLN A 60 9.72 13.65 15.68
CA GLN A 60 8.56 13.10 16.36
C GLN A 60 7.82 14.21 17.12
N ASP A 61 6.62 14.57 16.67
CA ASP A 61 5.76 15.52 17.37
C ASP A 61 5.22 14.87 18.66
N PRO A 62 5.52 15.40 19.86
CA PRO A 62 5.09 14.83 21.13
C PRO A 62 3.56 14.80 21.27
N ASP A 63 2.84 15.70 20.59
CA ASP A 63 1.39 15.84 20.68
C ASP A 63 0.66 15.19 19.50
N TYR A 64 1.38 14.44 18.64
CA TYR A 64 0.83 13.87 17.40
C TYR A 64 -0.48 13.11 17.60
N GLU A 65 -0.53 12.24 18.61
CA GLU A 65 -1.74 11.44 18.93
C GLU A 65 -2.92 12.30 19.39
N GLN A 66 -2.64 13.42 20.07
CA GLN A 66 -3.68 14.37 20.48
C GLN A 66 -4.20 15.15 19.27
N LEU A 67 -3.30 15.62 18.40
CA LEU A 67 -3.62 16.30 17.15
C LEU A 67 -4.46 15.39 16.23
N LEU A 68 -4.12 14.10 16.14
CA LEU A 68 -4.90 13.11 15.40
C LEU A 68 -6.33 12.98 15.93
N LYS A 69 -6.53 13.00 17.25
CA LYS A 69 -7.88 12.97 17.84
C LYS A 69 -8.66 14.23 17.49
N VAL A 70 -8.03 15.40 17.51
CA VAL A 70 -8.68 16.67 17.13
C VAL A 70 -9.07 16.67 15.65
N VAL A 71 -8.24 16.11 14.77
CA VAL A 71 -8.58 15.99 13.34
C VAL A 71 -9.70 14.97 13.11
N THR A 72 -9.70 13.87 13.87
CA THR A 72 -10.68 12.78 13.69
C THR A 72 -12.05 13.12 14.28
N TRP A 73 -12.07 13.70 15.49
CA TRP A 73 -13.28 13.90 16.29
C TRP A 73 -13.65 15.36 16.50
N GLY A 74 -12.78 16.30 16.10
CA GLY A 74 -12.93 17.72 16.40
C GLY A 74 -12.52 18.08 17.84
N LEU A 75 -12.65 19.36 18.17
CA LEU A 75 -12.50 19.84 19.54
C LEU A 75 -13.77 19.54 20.35
N ASN A 76 -13.63 19.41 21.67
CA ASN A 76 -14.81 19.32 22.53
C ASN A 76 -15.67 20.58 22.42
N ARG A 77 -16.99 20.42 22.45
CA ARG A 77 -17.95 21.52 22.35
C ARG A 77 -17.78 22.45 23.55
N THR A 78 -17.60 23.74 23.29
CA THR A 78 -17.50 24.73 24.36
C THR A 78 -18.87 25.07 24.93
N LEU A 79 -18.97 25.16 26.25
CA LEU A 79 -20.14 25.74 26.93
C LEU A 79 -20.10 27.27 26.96
N LYS A 80 -18.96 27.86 26.58
CA LYS A 80 -18.72 29.31 26.58
C LYS A 80 -18.08 29.74 25.25
N PRO A 81 -18.89 30.06 24.24
CA PRO A 81 -18.41 30.57 22.96
C PRO A 81 -17.55 31.83 23.12
N GLN A 82 -16.35 31.83 22.54
CA GLN A 82 -15.48 33.01 22.45
C GLN A 82 -15.31 33.45 21.00
N ARG A 83 -14.87 34.70 20.83
CA ARG A 83 -14.58 35.27 19.51
C ARG A 83 -13.09 35.16 19.21
N VAL A 84 -12.72 34.41 18.18
CA VAL A 84 -11.33 34.10 17.82
C VAL A 84 -11.07 34.58 16.39
N ILE A 85 -10.05 35.42 16.21
CA ILE A 85 -9.64 35.89 14.89
C ILE A 85 -8.48 35.04 14.40
N VAL A 86 -8.68 34.33 13.30
CA VAL A 86 -7.61 33.60 12.60
C VAL A 86 -7.05 34.51 11.51
N VAL A 87 -5.75 34.81 11.60
CA VAL A 87 -5.04 35.65 10.61
C VAL A 87 -4.31 34.74 9.63
N GLY A 88 -4.66 34.85 8.34
CA GLY A 88 -4.07 34.06 7.26
C GLY A 88 -4.91 32.82 6.89
N ALA A 89 -5.04 32.58 5.58
CA ALA A 89 -5.91 31.54 5.01
C ALA A 89 -5.14 30.38 4.37
N GLY A 90 -3.98 30.02 4.94
CA GLY A 90 -3.27 28.79 4.59
C GLY A 90 -3.92 27.55 5.21
N VAL A 91 -3.38 26.36 4.94
CA VAL A 91 -3.90 25.08 5.47
C VAL A 91 -4.05 25.13 6.99
N ALA A 92 -3.04 25.61 7.71
CA ALA A 92 -3.10 25.76 9.16
C ALA A 92 -4.22 26.70 9.62
N GLY A 93 -4.40 27.84 8.95
CA GLY A 93 -5.43 28.82 9.29
C GLY A 93 -6.84 28.29 9.05
N LEU A 94 -7.07 27.67 7.89
CA LEU A 94 -8.38 27.08 7.56
C LEU A 94 -8.75 25.91 8.48
N VAL A 95 -7.78 25.05 8.82
CA VAL A 95 -7.98 23.95 9.77
C VAL A 95 -8.32 24.50 11.16
N ALA A 96 -7.56 25.49 11.65
CA ALA A 96 -7.82 26.13 12.93
C ALA A 96 -9.22 26.78 12.97
N ALA A 97 -9.57 27.55 11.94
CA ALA A 97 -10.89 28.19 11.84
C ALA A 97 -12.02 27.16 11.83
N LYS A 98 -11.87 26.06 11.09
CA LYS A 98 -12.86 24.98 11.03
C LYS A 98 -13.04 24.29 12.39
N VAL A 99 -11.94 23.87 13.02
CA VAL A 99 -11.99 23.17 14.31
C VAL A 99 -12.60 24.07 15.40
N LEU A 100 -12.28 25.36 15.41
CA LEU A 100 -12.85 26.33 16.35
C LEU A 100 -14.35 26.57 16.11
N SER A 101 -14.75 26.72 14.85
CA SER A 101 -16.15 26.88 14.45
C SER A 101 -17.00 25.66 14.82
N ASP A 102 -16.51 24.44 14.53
CA ASP A 102 -17.21 23.18 14.84
C ASP A 102 -17.35 22.94 16.36
N ALA A 103 -16.43 23.51 17.15
CA ALA A 103 -16.46 23.51 18.61
C ALA A 103 -17.42 24.55 19.22
N GLY A 104 -17.94 25.48 18.41
CA GLY A 104 -18.90 26.51 18.83
C GLY A 104 -18.30 27.90 19.11
N HIS A 105 -17.06 28.16 18.67
CA HIS A 105 -16.46 29.50 18.72
C HIS A 105 -16.88 30.35 17.52
N LYS A 106 -16.72 31.68 17.63
CA LYS A 106 -17.10 32.66 16.60
C LYS A 106 -15.90 33.40 16.03
#